data_AF-A0A2X3ENC3-F1
#
_entry.id   AF-A0A2X3ENC3-F1
#
_cell.length_a   1.000
_cell.length_b   1.000
_cell.length_c   1.000
_cell.angle_alpha   90.00
_cell.angle_beta   90.00
_cell.angle_gamma   90.00
#
_symmetry.space_group_name_H-M   'P 1'
#
loop_
_entity.id
_entity.type
_entity.pdbx_description
1 polymer ?
#
loop_
_entity_poly.entity_id
_entity_poly.type
_entity_poly.pdbx_seq_one_letter_code
_entity_poly.pdbx_strand_id
1 'polypeptide(L)'
;MKRKTMITLALLSALGASSAAWAVDYPLPPANSRLIGQNQYWTVQEGDRNLQAIARHFDTAAMLILEANDTIAPVQPKPGTQVLIPSQMLLPTCRGRALSSTSPNCGCITSRRERIRCRSIRWALAS
;
A
#
# COMPACT_ATOMS: atom_id res chain seq x y z
N MET A 1 -18.01 -28.92 32.79
CA MET A 1 -17.58 -29.00 31.37
C MET A 1 -17.80 -27.72 30.55
N LYS A 2 -18.67 -26.77 30.94
CA LYS A 2 -18.99 -25.56 30.13
C LYS A 2 -17.96 -24.41 30.16
N ARG A 3 -17.18 -24.24 31.25
CA ARG A 3 -16.25 -23.10 31.40
C ARG A 3 -15.02 -23.18 30.49
N LYS A 4 -14.44 -24.38 30.33
CA LYS A 4 -13.26 -24.59 29.48
C LYS A 4 -13.59 -24.34 28.01
N THR A 5 -14.77 -24.77 27.55
CA THR A 5 -15.27 -24.56 26.18
C THR A 5 -15.52 -23.08 25.85
N MET A 6 -16.03 -22.30 26.80
CA MET A 6 -16.23 -20.86 26.60
C MET A 6 -14.91 -20.10 26.51
N ILE A 7 -13.92 -20.45 27.34
CA ILE A 7 -12.59 -19.82 27.31
C ILE A 7 -11.88 -20.15 26.01
N THR A 8 -11.94 -21.39 25.53
CA THR A 8 -11.34 -21.76 24.24
C THR A 8 -11.98 -21.02 23.07
N LEU A 9 -13.31 -20.86 23.08
CA LEU A 9 -14.01 -20.15 22.01
C LEU A 9 -13.70 -18.65 22.01
N ALA A 10 -13.57 -18.04 23.19
CA ALA A 10 -13.17 -16.64 23.35
C ALA A 10 -11.72 -16.38 22.91
N LEU A 11 -10.81 -17.33 23.15
CA LEU A 11 -9.43 -17.23 22.68
C LEU A 11 -9.34 -17.37 21.15
N LEU A 12 -10.08 -18.31 20.55
CA LEU A 12 -10.11 -18.48 19.10
C LEU A 12 -10.67 -17.24 18.37
N SER A 13 -11.72 -16.61 18.91
CA SER A 13 -12.28 -15.39 18.32
C SER A 13 -11.33 -14.19 18.42
N ALA A 14 -10.60 -14.05 19.54
CA ALA A 14 -9.62 -12.99 19.73
C ALA A 14 -8.43 -13.11 18.75
N LEU A 15 -7.94 -14.33 18.47
CA LEU A 15 -6.88 -14.54 17.49
C LEU A 15 -7.34 -14.20 16.06
N GLY A 16 -8.60 -14.51 15.72
CA GLY A 16 -9.18 -14.20 14.41
C GLY A 16 -9.43 -12.72 14.13
N ALA A 17 -9.49 -11.88 15.17
CA ALA A 17 -9.71 -10.43 15.04
C ALA A 17 -8.43 -9.62 14.75
N SER A 18 -7.26 -10.27 14.69
CA SER A 18 -5.99 -9.59 14.45
C SER A 18 -5.81 -9.22 12.98
N SER A 19 -5.78 -7.92 12.67
CA SER A 19 -5.46 -7.45 11.31
C SER A 19 -3.95 -7.50 11.06
N ALA A 20 -3.52 -8.30 10.09
CA ALA A 20 -2.14 -8.27 9.61
C ALA A 20 -1.89 -6.94 8.87
N ALA A 21 -1.19 -6.00 9.50
CA ALA A 21 -0.74 -4.78 8.86
C ALA A 21 0.59 -5.01 8.16
N TRP A 22 0.58 -4.99 6.83
CA TRP A 22 1.79 -5.09 6.02
C TRP A 22 2.42 -3.71 5.87
N ALA A 23 3.74 -3.65 5.99
CA ALA A 23 4.51 -2.43 5.80
C ALA A 23 5.61 -2.65 4.76
N VAL A 24 5.82 -1.65 3.92
CA VAL A 24 6.84 -1.64 2.87
C VAL A 24 7.99 -0.77 3.33
N ASP A 25 9.21 -1.30 3.17
CA ASP A 25 10.44 -0.57 3.50
C ASP A 25 10.93 0.20 2.26
N TYR A 26 10.95 1.52 2.35
CA TYR A 26 11.45 2.44 1.33
C TYR A 26 12.83 2.99 1.71
N PRO A 27 13.70 3.29 0.73
CA PRO A 27 14.94 4.03 1.00
C PRO A 27 14.60 5.42 1.54
N LEU A 28 15.47 5.95 2.40
CA LEU A 28 15.35 7.32 2.88
C LEU A 28 15.49 8.29 1.68
N PRO A 29 14.57 9.25 1.51
CA PRO A 29 14.67 10.22 0.43
C PRO A 29 15.87 11.14 0.63
N PRO A 30 16.36 11.81 -0.44
CA PRO A 30 17.39 12.84 -0.34
C PRO A 30 17.03 13.92 0.68
N ALA A 31 18.04 14.62 1.21
CA ALA A 31 17.83 15.73 2.12
C ALA A 31 16.84 16.75 1.51
N ASN A 32 15.85 17.17 2.31
CA ASN A 32 14.75 18.06 1.92
C ASN A 32 13.78 17.51 0.85
N SER A 33 13.88 16.23 0.46
CA SER A 33 12.88 15.56 -0.37
C SER A 33 11.93 14.72 0.48
N ARG A 34 10.69 14.61 0.03
CA ARG A 34 9.65 13.74 0.60
C ARG A 34 9.21 12.66 -0.39
N LEU A 35 9.86 12.58 -1.55
CA LEU A 35 9.47 11.69 -2.62
C LEU A 35 10.03 10.29 -2.36
N ILE A 36 9.14 9.30 -2.26
CA ILE A 36 9.47 7.89 -2.04
C ILE A 36 8.80 7.02 -3.11
N GLY A 37 9.26 5.78 -3.24
CA GLY A 37 8.77 4.86 -4.28
C GLY A 37 9.31 5.22 -5.67
N GLN A 38 8.98 4.40 -6.65
CA GLN A 38 9.40 4.56 -8.03
C GLN A 38 8.27 4.15 -8.96
N ASN A 39 8.02 4.93 -10.01
CA ASN A 39 7.09 4.53 -11.06
C ASN A 39 7.66 3.35 -11.84
N GLN A 40 6.78 2.48 -12.30
CA GLN A 40 7.16 1.26 -13.00
C GLN A 40 6.36 1.15 -14.29
N TYR A 41 6.91 0.47 -15.30
CA TYR A 41 6.16 0.12 -16.49
C TYR A 41 5.75 -1.35 -16.43
N TRP A 42 4.47 -1.60 -16.67
CA TRP A 42 3.90 -2.93 -16.78
C TRP A 42 3.43 -3.18 -18.20
N THR A 43 3.74 -4.36 -18.73
CA THR A 43 3.17 -4.81 -19.99
C THR A 43 1.94 -5.66 -19.69
N VAL A 44 0.77 -5.23 -20.18
CA VAL A 44 -0.50 -5.94 -19.96
C VAL A 44 -0.39 -7.37 -20.47
N GLN A 45 -0.69 -8.33 -19.60
CA GLN A 45 -0.68 -9.74 -19.94
C GLN A 45 -2.07 -10.22 -20.35
N GLU A 46 -2.18 -11.38 -21.01
CA GLU A 46 -3.48 -11.96 -21.39
C GLU A 46 -4.38 -12.27 -20.17
N GLY A 47 -3.78 -12.49 -18.99
CA GLY A 47 -4.51 -12.71 -17.73
C GLY A 47 -5.09 -11.43 -17.10
N ASP A 48 -4.67 -10.24 -17.55
CA ASP A 48 -5.05 -8.96 -16.96
C ASP A 48 -6.43 -8.51 -17.47
N ARG A 49 -7.49 -9.10 -16.89
CA ARG A 49 -8.88 -8.92 -17.35
C ARG A 49 -9.39 -7.48 -17.34
N ASN A 50 -8.89 -6.63 -16.44
CA ASN A 50 -9.24 -5.21 -16.31
C ASN A 50 -8.16 -4.43 -15.55
N LEU A 51 -8.24 -3.10 -15.57
CA LEU A 51 -7.32 -2.23 -14.82
C LEU A 51 -7.32 -2.48 -13.32
N GLN A 52 -8.45 -2.90 -12.75
CA GLN A 52 -8.55 -3.18 -11.31
C GLN A 52 -7.76 -4.43 -10.90
N ALA A 53 -7.61 -5.41 -11.79
CA ALA A 53 -6.77 -6.59 -11.56
C ALA A 53 -5.29 -6.19 -11.51
N ILE A 54 -4.85 -5.36 -12.47
CA ILE A 54 -3.49 -4.79 -12.50
C ILE A 54 -3.25 -3.94 -11.23
N ALA A 55 -4.19 -3.05 -10.90
CA ALA A 55 -4.09 -2.20 -9.72
C ALA A 55 -3.91 -3.00 -8.42
N ARG A 56 -4.63 -4.12 -8.26
CA ARG A 56 -4.47 -5.03 -7.10
C ARG A 56 -3.12 -5.71 -7.06
N HIS A 57 -2.52 -6.01 -8.21
CA HIS A 57 -1.19 -6.61 -8.26
C HIS A 57 -0.12 -5.67 -7.69
N PHE A 58 -0.28 -4.36 -7.92
CA PHE A 58 0.64 -3.33 -7.47
C PHE A 58 0.21 -2.60 -6.18
N ASP A 59 -0.83 -3.09 -5.49
CA ASP A 59 -1.42 -2.44 -4.32
C ASP A 59 -1.75 -0.95 -4.54
N THR A 60 -2.22 -0.59 -5.73
CA THR A 60 -2.65 0.77 -6.10
C THR A 60 -4.14 0.82 -6.47
N ALA A 61 -4.65 1.99 -6.83
CA ALA A 61 -6.01 2.19 -7.31
C ALA A 61 -6.04 2.27 -8.85
N ALA A 62 -7.05 1.65 -9.48
CA ALA A 62 -7.22 1.72 -10.94
C ALA A 62 -7.40 3.17 -11.44
N MET A 63 -8.01 4.05 -10.66
CA MET A 63 -8.15 5.46 -11.01
C MET A 63 -6.79 6.16 -11.12
N LEU A 64 -5.86 5.89 -10.21
CA LEU A 64 -4.52 6.47 -10.28
C LEU A 64 -3.77 5.99 -11.54
N ILE A 65 -3.94 4.71 -11.90
CA ILE A 65 -3.39 4.19 -13.16
C ILE A 65 -4.02 4.91 -14.35
N LEU A 66 -5.34 5.12 -14.35
CA LEU A 66 -6.02 5.82 -15.43
C LEU A 66 -5.56 7.29 -15.56
N GLU A 67 -5.44 8.00 -14.44
CA GLU A 67 -4.95 9.38 -14.40
C GLU A 67 -3.49 9.50 -14.84
N ALA A 68 -2.67 8.48 -14.58
CA ALA A 68 -1.28 8.44 -15.00
C ALA A 68 -1.09 8.03 -16.47
N ASN A 69 -2.14 7.56 -17.15
CA ASN A 69 -2.06 7.03 -18.51
C ASN A 69 -3.26 7.47 -19.37
N ASP A 70 -3.09 8.55 -20.13
CA ASP A 70 -4.14 9.13 -20.97
C ASP A 70 -4.68 8.21 -22.09
N THR A 71 -3.93 7.17 -22.47
CA THR A 71 -4.22 6.35 -23.66
C THR A 71 -4.83 4.97 -23.35
N ILE A 72 -5.12 4.66 -22.09
CA ILE A 72 -5.56 3.30 -21.70
C ILE A 72 -7.09 3.22 -21.59
N ALA A 73 -7.66 2.16 -22.17
CA ALA A 73 -9.07 1.85 -22.03
C ALA A 73 -9.42 1.49 -20.57
N PRO A 74 -10.41 2.15 -19.93
CA PRO A 74 -10.72 1.95 -18.51
C PRO A 74 -11.18 0.53 -18.14
N VAL A 75 -11.88 -0.14 -19.06
CA VAL A 75 -12.57 -1.41 -18.78
C VAL A 75 -11.67 -2.61 -19.05
N GLN A 76 -10.97 -2.62 -20.18
CA GLN A 76 -10.17 -3.76 -20.61
C GLN A 76 -8.97 -3.29 -21.44
N PRO A 77 -7.78 -3.17 -20.82
CA PRO A 77 -6.57 -2.81 -21.55
C PRO A 77 -6.14 -3.95 -22.47
N LYS A 78 -5.62 -3.63 -23.66
CA LYS A 78 -5.20 -4.65 -24.63
C LYS A 78 -3.89 -5.30 -24.16
N PRO A 79 -3.74 -6.64 -24.23
CA PRO A 79 -2.45 -7.29 -24.00
C PRO A 79 -1.33 -6.68 -24.87
N GLY A 80 -0.13 -6.58 -24.31
CA GLY A 80 1.02 -5.92 -24.96
C GLY A 80 1.06 -4.40 -24.83
N THR A 81 0.03 -3.77 -24.26
CA THR A 81 0.05 -2.33 -23.97
C THR A 81 1.00 -2.04 -22.81
N GLN A 82 1.82 -0.99 -22.92
CA GLN A 82 2.60 -0.50 -21.77
C GLN A 82 1.75 0.41 -20.89
N VAL A 83 1.81 0.18 -19.58
CA VAL A 83 1.07 0.90 -18.55
C VAL A 83 2.06 1.44 -17.53
N LEU A 84 2.04 2.75 -17.32
CA LEU A 84 2.73 3.39 -16.21
C LEU A 84 1.98 3.08 -14.91
N ILE A 85 2.65 2.45 -13.96
CA ILE A 85 2.16 2.20 -12.62
C ILE A 85 2.69 3.32 -11.71
N PRO A 86 1.82 4.22 -11.20
CA PRO A 86 2.22 5.31 -10.33
C PRO A 86 2.40 4.80 -8.89
N SER A 87 3.57 4.24 -8.59
CA SER A 87 3.92 3.79 -7.24
C SER A 87 4.75 4.82 -6.47
N GLN A 88 5.02 5.99 -7.05
CA GLN A 88 5.69 7.09 -6.39
C GLN A 88 4.72 7.88 -5.50
N MET A 89 5.18 8.26 -4.30
CA MET A 89 4.35 8.92 -3.29
C MET A 89 5.12 10.00 -2.55
N LEU A 90 4.39 10.96 -1.98
CA LEU A 90 4.95 11.94 -1.06
C LEU A 90 4.76 11.48 0.38
N LEU A 91 5.87 11.39 1.12
CA LEU A 91 5.88 11.12 2.54
C LEU A 91 5.10 12.21 3.28
N PRO A 92 4.12 11.92 4.15
CA PRO A 92 3.26 12.95 4.77
C PRO A 92 4.05 13.92 5.66
N THR A 93 3.65 15.21 5.67
CA THR A 93 4.20 16.22 6.59
C THR A 93 3.58 16.03 7.96
N CYS A 94 4.29 15.35 8.84
CA CYS A 94 3.94 15.31 10.24
C CYS A 94 4.51 16.55 10.93
N ARG A 95 3.64 17.41 11.51
CA ARG A 95 4.09 18.51 12.38
C ARG A 95 4.56 17.90 13.70
N GLY A 96 5.87 17.91 13.95
CA GLY A 96 6.45 17.39 15.19
C GLY A 96 7.73 16.62 14.93
N ARG A 97 8.75 16.91 15.74
CA ARG A 97 10.11 16.38 15.61
C ARG A 97 10.10 14.85 15.71
N ALA A 98 10.74 14.21 14.72
CA ALA A 98 10.96 12.79 14.56
C ALA A 98 9.76 11.96 14.06
N LEU A 99 10.07 11.11 13.08
CA LEU A 99 9.35 9.91 12.67
C LEU A 99 9.32 8.87 13.82
N SER A 100 8.97 9.32 15.04
CA SER A 100 8.79 8.47 16.20
C SER A 100 7.40 7.83 16.16
N SER A 101 7.37 6.55 16.46
CA SER A 101 6.37 5.51 16.17
C SER A 101 4.95 5.69 16.72
N THR A 102 4.50 6.89 17.09
CA THR A 102 3.29 7.07 17.92
C THR A 102 2.30 8.13 17.44
N SER A 103 2.43 8.63 16.21
CA SER A 103 1.37 9.48 15.64
C SER A 103 0.40 8.66 14.77
N PRO A 104 -0.91 8.59 15.12
CA PRO A 104 -1.91 7.86 14.32
C PRO A 104 -2.10 8.44 12.91
N ASN A 105 -1.67 9.68 12.69
CA ASN A 105 -1.69 10.35 11.39
C ASN A 105 -0.38 10.18 10.59
N CYS A 106 0.65 9.55 11.18
CA CYS A 106 1.92 9.27 10.50
C CYS A 106 1.99 7.77 10.22
N GLY A 107 1.51 7.35 9.05
CA GLY A 107 1.54 5.95 8.62
C GLY A 107 2.95 5.37 8.33
N CYS A 108 4.02 6.12 8.63
CA CYS A 108 5.40 5.76 8.35
C CYS A 108 6.29 5.94 9.59
N ILE A 109 7.12 4.94 9.88
CA ILE A 109 8.11 4.95 10.96
C ILE A 109 9.52 4.79 10.39
N THR A 110 10.53 5.44 10.96
CA THR A 110 11.93 5.17 10.57
C THR A 110 12.36 3.80 11.07
N SER A 111 12.88 2.95 10.17
CA SER A 111 13.34 1.59 10.45
C SER A 111 14.82 1.50 10.11
N ARG A 112 15.70 1.70 11.10
CA ARG A 112 17.19 1.65 11.06
C ARG A 112 17.86 2.49 9.95
N ARG A 113 18.58 3.54 10.38
CA ARG A 113 19.55 4.45 9.70
C ARG A 113 19.28 4.94 8.26
N GLU A 114 18.66 4.19 7.35
CA GLU A 114 18.47 4.58 5.94
C GLU A 114 17.16 4.05 5.31
N ARG A 115 16.26 3.44 6.08
CA ARG A 115 14.95 3.00 5.57
C ARG A 115 13.78 3.57 6.36
N ILE A 116 12.68 3.80 5.66
CA ILE A 116 11.38 4.17 6.23
C ILE A 116 10.42 3.01 5.99
N ARG A 117 9.74 2.57 7.04
CA ARG A 117 8.70 1.56 6.97
C ARG A 117 7.34 2.25 6.95
N CYS A 118 6.66 2.23 5.81
CA CYS A 118 5.32 2.78 5.66
C CYS A 118 4.28 1.67 5.63
N ARG A 119 3.13 1.87 6.28
CA ARG A 119 1.97 0.99 6.16
C ARG A 119 1.56 0.94 4.68
N SER A 120 1.27 -0.27 4.17
CA SER A 120 0.84 -0.48 2.79
C SER A 120 -0.31 0.47 2.39
N ILE A 121 -0.30 0.90 1.12
CA ILE A 121 -1.30 1.79 0.48
C ILE A 121 -2.73 1.28 0.68
N ARG A 122 -2.91 -0.02 0.91
CA ARG A 122 -4.20 -0.66 1.18
C ARG A 122 -5.02 -0.01 2.31
N TRP A 123 -4.39 0.72 3.23
CA TRP A 123 -5.09 1.46 4.30
C TRP A 123 -5.64 2.85 3.89
N ALA A 124 -5.14 3.48 2.82
CA ALA A 124 -5.56 4.84 2.44
C ALA A 124 -6.97 4.92 1.83
N LEU A 125 -7.59 3.78 1.51
CA LEU A 125 -8.93 3.69 0.92
C LEU A 125 -9.95 2.97 1.82
N ALA A 126 -9.58 2.66 3.07
CA ALA A 126 -10.42 1.96 4.04
C ALA A 126 -10.84 2.84 5.23
N SER A 127 -10.80 4.17 5.08
CA SER A 127 -11.25 5.15 6.07
C SER A 127 -12.22 6.14 5.45
#